data_AF-A0A7V9TGY1-F1
#
_entry.id   AF-A0A7V9TGY1-F1
#
_cell.length_a   1.000
_cell.length_b   1.000
_cell.length_c   1.000
_cell.angle_alpha   90.00
_cell.angle_beta   90.00
_cell.angle_gamma   90.00
#
_symmetry.space_group_name_H-M   'P 1'
#
loop_
_entity.id
_entity.type
_entity.pdbx_description
1 polymer ?
#
loop_
_entity_poly.entity_id
_entity_poly.type
_entity_poly.pdbx_seq_one_letter_code
_entity_poly.pdbx_strand_id
1 'polypeptide(L)'
;MLFMMVNKRGRGTLPEEVRRELGLDAEDMNLVILGKTPRGTYELVPAALIPKDQLWFHHPDMQHRIAQAEADFREGRYTHTGTPEAAQEFLDSLKAEQS
;
A
#
# COMPACT_ATOMS: atom_id res chain seq x y z
N MET A 1 22.15 11.99 -18.37
CA MET A 1 22.92 11.42 -17.25
C MET A 1 23.10 12.54 -16.24
N LEU A 2 22.61 12.35 -15.01
CA LEU A 2 22.66 13.35 -13.96
C LEU A 2 23.83 13.06 -13.03
N PHE A 3 24.52 14.11 -12.59
CA PHE A 3 25.62 13.99 -11.64
C PHE A 3 25.25 14.74 -10.36
N MET A 4 25.52 14.11 -9.21
CA MET A 4 25.31 14.70 -7.90
C MET A 4 26.61 14.63 -7.12
N MET A 5 26.93 15.72 -6.42
CA MET A 5 28.07 15.75 -5.51
C MET A 5 27.69 15.12 -4.18
N VAL A 6 28.53 14.20 -3.71
CA VAL A 6 28.40 13.58 -2.39
C VAL A 6 29.61 13.97 -1.57
N ASN A 7 29.38 14.50 -0.38
CA ASN A 7 30.46 14.89 0.52
C ASN A 7 31.09 13.68 1.23
N LYS A 8 32.19 13.90 1.97
CA LYS A 8 32.90 12.84 2.71
C LYS A 8 32.04 12.11 3.76
N ARG A 9 30.89 12.66 4.15
CA ARG A 9 29.93 12.05 5.08
C ARG A 9 28.81 11.30 4.36
N GLY A 10 28.91 11.11 3.04
CA GLY A 10 27.90 10.40 2.25
C GLY A 10 26.63 11.21 1.99
N ARG A 11 26.63 12.54 2.21
CA ARG A 11 25.45 13.38 1.98
C ARG A 11 25.56 14.08 0.63
N GLY A 12 24.50 13.99 -0.16
CA GLY A 12 24.30 14.73 -1.40
C GLY A 12 22.85 15.22 -1.46
N THR A 13 22.60 16.25 -2.26
CA THR A 13 21.26 16.79 -2.47
C THR A 13 20.74 16.30 -3.81
N LEU A 14 19.63 15.56 -3.80
CA LEU A 14 18.96 15.15 -5.03
C LEU A 14 18.54 16.41 -5.82
N PRO A 15 18.88 16.51 -7.11
CA PRO A 15 18.43 17.60 -7.96
C PRO A 15 16.90 17.71 -7.98
N GLU A 16 16.40 18.93 -8.17
CA GLU A 16 14.97 19.23 -8.04
C GLU A 16 14.09 18.41 -8.98
N GLU A 17 14.52 18.21 -10.22
CA GLU A 17 13.82 17.37 -11.21
C GLU A 17 13.63 15.93 -10.70
N VAL A 18 14.67 15.36 -10.08
CA VAL A 18 14.61 13.99 -9.54
C VAL A 18 13.70 13.91 -8.34
N ARG A 19 13.69 14.92 -7.47
CA ARG A 19 12.79 14.94 -6.30
C ARG A 19 11.33 14.98 -6.74
N ARG A 20 11.00 15.83 -7.71
CA ARG A 20 9.65 15.94 -8.29
C ARG A 20 9.20 14.63 -8.94
N GLU A 21 10.04 14.04 -9.77
CA GLU A 21 9.75 12.76 -10.43
C GLU A 21 9.55 11.62 -9.43
N LEU A 22 10.32 11.63 -8.33
CA LEU A 22 10.21 10.64 -7.26
C LEU A 22 9.14 10.97 -6.21
N GLY A 23 8.44 12.10 -6.34
CA GLY A 23 7.42 12.54 -5.39
C GLY A 23 7.96 12.88 -3.99
N LEU A 24 9.24 13.22 -3.88
CA LEU A 24 9.94 13.50 -2.60
C LEU A 24 9.74 14.94 -2.10
N ASP A 25 8.74 15.65 -2.63
CA ASP A 25 8.46 17.05 -2.33
C ASP A 25 7.49 17.21 -1.15
N ALA A 26 6.89 16.11 -0.68
CA ALA A 26 5.94 16.08 0.43
C ALA A 26 6.66 15.79 1.76
N GLU A 27 6.59 16.74 2.69
CA GLU A 27 6.96 16.70 4.12
C GLU A 27 8.41 16.30 4.53
N ASP A 28 8.75 16.59 5.80
CA ASP A 28 10.10 16.77 6.36
C ASP A 28 11.07 15.58 6.24
N MET A 29 10.58 14.34 5.99
CA MET A 29 11.42 13.16 5.83
C MET A 29 10.80 12.10 4.91
N ASN A 30 11.37 11.92 3.72
CA ASN A 30 11.03 10.83 2.81
C ASN A 30 11.98 9.63 3.00
N LEU A 31 11.42 8.44 3.20
CA LEU A 31 12.19 7.20 3.26
C LEU A 31 12.59 6.78 1.85
N VAL A 32 13.88 6.55 1.63
CA VAL A 32 14.41 6.03 0.36
C VAL A 32 15.15 4.74 0.64
N ILE A 33 14.72 3.65 0.00
CA ILE A 33 15.38 2.35 0.08
C ILE A 33 16.53 2.35 -0.91
N LEU A 34 17.71 1.94 -0.45
CA LEU A 34 18.90 1.73 -1.29
C LEU A 34 19.08 0.24 -1.55
N GLY A 35 18.78 -0.20 -2.77
CA GLY A 35 18.95 -1.59 -3.21
C GLY A 35 20.19 -1.77 -4.07
N LYS A 36 20.99 -2.83 -3.84
CA LYS A 36 22.09 -3.18 -4.74
C LYS A 36 21.57 -4.07 -5.86
N THR A 37 21.83 -3.70 -7.11
CA THR A 37 21.43 -4.48 -8.27
C THR A 37 22.43 -5.61 -8.56
N PRO A 38 22.02 -6.65 -9.32
CA PRO A 38 22.95 -7.68 -9.79
C PRO A 38 24.10 -7.13 -10.66
N ARG A 39 23.91 -5.95 -11.27
CA ARG A 39 24.92 -5.27 -12.10
C ARG A 39 25.92 -4.46 -11.28
N GLY A 40 25.81 -4.47 -9.96
CA GLY A 40 26.70 -3.74 -9.05
C GLY A 40 26.38 -2.25 -8.93
N THR A 41 25.28 -1.78 -9.50
CA THR A 41 24.76 -0.42 -9.28
C THR A 41 23.86 -0.39 -8.04
N TYR A 42 23.52 0.83 -7.60
CA TYR A 42 22.52 1.03 -6.56
C TYR A 42 21.30 1.75 -7.12
N GLU A 43 20.11 1.32 -6.69
CA GLU A 43 18.83 1.93 -7.03
C GLU A 43 18.25 2.61 -5.78
N LEU A 44 17.72 3.82 -5.97
CA LEU A 44 17.01 4.59 -4.96
C LEU A 44 15.51 4.41 -5.22
N VAL A 45 14.80 3.81 -4.27
CA VAL A 45 13.37 3.55 -4.38
C VAL A 45 12.64 4.35 -3.29
N PRO A 46 11.79 5.34 -3.65
CA PRO A 46 10.93 6.00 -2.70
C PRO A 46 10.05 4.97 -1.98
N ALA A 47 9.99 5.05 -0.65
CA ALA A 47 9.15 4.20 0.15
C ALA A 47 8.14 5.05 0.91
N ALA A 48 6.86 4.80 0.68
CA ALA A 48 5.81 5.28 1.55
C ALA A 48 5.79 4.39 2.80
N LEU A 49 5.93 5.00 3.98
CA LEU A 49 5.63 4.32 5.23
C LEU A 49 4.11 4.14 5.30
N ILE A 50 3.62 2.97 4.88
CA ILE A 50 2.21 2.61 5.10
C ILE A 50 1.99 2.58 6.62
N PRO A 51 1.01 3.33 7.16
CA PRO A 51 0.65 3.25 8.57
C PRO A 51 0.46 1.79 9.00
N LYS A 52 0.99 1.42 10.16
CA LYS A 52 1.06 0.02 10.61
C LYS A 52 -0.33 -0.66 10.65
N ASP A 53 -1.36 0.12 10.96
CA ASP A 53 -2.76 -0.27 11.00
C ASP A 53 -3.38 -0.51 9.62
N GLN A 54 -2.71 -0.14 8.52
CA GLN A 54 -3.16 -0.34 7.14
C GLN A 54 -2.37 -1.44 6.40
N LEU A 55 -1.32 -1.99 7.00
CA LEU A 55 -0.49 -3.03 6.37
C LEU A 55 -1.28 -4.28 5.95
N TRP A 56 -2.34 -4.63 6.68
CA TRP A 56 -3.19 -5.78 6.38
C TRP A 56 -3.84 -5.67 4.99
N PHE A 57 -4.18 -4.45 4.55
CA PHE A 57 -4.81 -4.20 3.26
C PHE A 57 -3.88 -4.53 2.09
N HIS A 58 -2.57 -4.32 2.26
CA HIS A 58 -1.57 -4.52 1.22
C HIS A 58 -1.06 -5.97 1.11
N HIS A 59 -1.53 -6.88 1.96
CA HIS A 59 -1.19 -8.30 1.84
C HIS A 59 -1.80 -8.89 0.54
N PRO A 60 -1.06 -9.67 -0.27
CA PRO A 60 -1.57 -10.22 -1.54
C PRO A 60 -2.89 -10.98 -1.40
N ASP A 61 -3.02 -11.81 -0.36
CA ASP A 61 -4.26 -12.55 -0.09
C ASP A 61 -5.44 -11.62 0.22
N MET A 62 -5.18 -10.49 0.88
CA MET A 62 -6.23 -9.53 1.19
C MET A 62 -6.67 -8.78 -0.08
N GLN A 63 -5.72 -8.37 -0.92
CA GLN A 63 -6.02 -7.79 -2.24
C GLN A 63 -6.87 -8.72 -3.09
N HIS A 64 -6.57 -10.02 -3.09
CA HIS A 64 -7.36 -11.02 -3.79
C HIS A 64 -8.80 -11.11 -3.25
N ARG A 65 -8.97 -11.15 -1.92
CA ARG A 65 -10.29 -11.19 -1.27
C ARG A 65 -11.11 -9.93 -1.53
N ILE A 66 -10.47 -8.77 -1.56
CA ILE A 66 -11.13 -7.50 -1.90
C ILE A 66 -11.60 -7.53 -3.36
N ALA A 67 -10.75 -7.96 -4.30
CA ALA A 67 -11.14 -8.07 -5.70
C ALA A 67 -12.33 -9.01 -5.92
N GLN A 68 -12.38 -10.12 -5.17
CA GLN A 68 -13.53 -11.03 -5.17
C GLN A 68 -14.79 -10.34 -4.62
N ALA A 69 -14.69 -9.66 -3.48
CA ALA A 69 -15.82 -8.93 -2.89
C ALA A 69 -16.33 -7.83 -3.82
N GLU A 70 -15.45 -7.08 -4.49
CA GLU A 70 -15.85 -6.08 -5.49
C GLU A 70 -16.58 -6.69 -6.70
N ALA A 71 -16.15 -7.87 -7.15
CA ALA A 71 -16.86 -8.61 -8.19
C ALA A 71 -18.26 -9.01 -7.71
N ASP A 72 -18.37 -9.52 -6.48
CA ASP A 72 -19.66 -9.88 -5.89
C ASP A 72 -20.60 -8.67 -5.78
N PHE A 73 -20.11 -7.52 -5.33
CA PHE A 73 -20.91 -6.28 -5.31
C PHE A 73 -21.38 -5.87 -6.71
N ARG A 74 -20.49 -5.91 -7.70
CA ARG A 74 -20.81 -5.55 -9.09
C ARG A 74 -21.86 -6.48 -9.69
N GLU A 75 -21.81 -7.75 -9.32
CA GLU A 75 -22.74 -8.79 -9.78
C GLU A 75 -24.00 -8.88 -8.93
N GLY A 76 -24.15 -8.02 -7.91
CA GLY A 76 -25.32 -8.00 -7.03
C GLY A 76 -25.37 -9.18 -6.05
N ARG A 77 -24.28 -9.92 -5.87
CA ARG A 77 -24.14 -11.01 -4.89
C ARG A 77 -23.83 -10.46 -3.50
N TYR A 78 -24.74 -9.65 -2.96
CA TYR A 78 -24.62 -9.12 -1.61
C TYR A 78 -25.99 -9.08 -0.91
N THR A 79 -25.96 -9.15 0.42
CA THR A 79 -27.13 -8.92 1.27
C THR A 79 -26.98 -7.56 1.93
N HIS A 80 -28.03 -6.75 1.90
CA HIS A 80 -28.08 -5.48 2.61
C HIS A 80 -29.09 -5.57 3.76
N THR A 81 -28.70 -5.06 4.92
CA THR A 81 -29.55 -4.97 6.11
C THR A 81 -29.61 -3.50 6.55
N GLY A 82 -30.82 -3.00 6.80
CA GLY A 82 -31.04 -1.59 7.14
C GLY A 82 -30.70 -1.21 8.58
N THR A 83 -30.51 -2.19 9.46
CA THR A 83 -30.15 -1.96 10.87
C THR A 83 -29.07 -2.94 11.34
N PRO A 84 -28.30 -2.58 12.38
CA PRO A 84 -27.33 -3.49 13.00
C PRO A 84 -27.95 -4.77 13.54
N GLU A 85 -29.17 -4.71 14.09
CA GLU A 85 -29.88 -5.86 14.64
C GLU A 85 -30.23 -6.86 13.54
N ALA A 86 -30.75 -6.38 12.41
CA ALA A 86 -31.04 -7.22 11.25
C ALA A 86 -29.75 -7.81 10.63
N ALA A 87 -28.64 -7.07 10.67
CA ALA A 87 -27.33 -7.58 10.25
C ALA A 87 -26.88 -8.75 11.14
N GLN A 88 -27.01 -8.59 12.45
CA GLN A 88 -26.62 -9.60 13.42
C GLN A 88 -27.45 -10.88 13.28
N GLU A 89 -28.78 -10.76 13.16
CA GLU A 89 -29.68 -11.90 12.93
C GLU A 89 -29.33 -12.67 11.65
N PHE A 90 -29.02 -11.94 10.57
CA PHE A 90 -28.59 -12.54 9.31
C PHE A 90 -27.24 -13.26 9.45
N LEU A 91 -26.26 -12.67 10.14
CA LEU A 91 -24.96 -13.32 10.36
C LEU A 91 -25.09 -14.57 11.24
N ASP A 92 -26.00 -14.57 12.20
CA ASP A 92 -26.24 -15.72 13.07
C ASP A 92 -26.97 -16.86 12.34
N SER A 93 -27.88 -16.56 11.40
CA SER A 93 -28.50 -17.59 10.57
C SER A 93 -27.50 -18.32 9.67
N LEU A 94 -26.51 -17.61 9.12
CA LEU A 94 -25.45 -18.19 8.30
C LEU A 94 -24.51 -19.13 9.09
N LYS A 95 -24.33 -18.89 10.39
CA LYS A 95 -23.56 -19.78 11.27
C LYS A 95 -24.32 -21.07 11.56
N ALA A 96 -25.63 -20.98 11.74
CA ALA A 96 -26.49 -22.13 12.02
C ALA A 96 -26.60 -23.09 10.82
N GLU A 97 -26.48 -22.56 9.59
CA GLU A 97 -26.56 -23.34 8.35
C GLU A 97 -25.25 -24.09 8.00
N GLN A 98 -24.13 -23.75 8.65
CA GLN A 98 -22.82 -24.39 8.43
C GLN A 98 -22.40 -25.40 9.53
N SER A 99 -23.31 -25.74 10.47
CA SER A 99 -23.07 -26.74 11.53
C SER A 99 -23.64 -28.11 11.19
#